data_AF-A0A1V5Q131-F1
#
_entry.id   AF-A0A1V5Q131-F1
#
_cell.length_a   1.000
_cell.length_b   1.000
_cell.length_c   1.000
_cell.angle_alpha   90.00
_cell.angle_beta   90.00
_cell.angle_gamma   90.00
#
_symmetry.space_group_name_H-M   'P 1'
#
loop_
_entity.id
_entity.type
_entity.pdbx_description
1 polymer ?
#
loop_
_entity_poly.entity_id
_entity_poly.type
_entity_poly.pdbx_seq_one_letter_code
_entity_poly.pdbx_strand_id
1 'polypeptide(L)'
;MNRRMVVLGALLVLVLSTSACGSQKDQPAEPGMPNPAAVYCEENGGKSEIRTAEDGGQVGICVFEDGSECDEWAFYRGECQSGEQGTPAAGIANPASVYCEEHEGKVEIRTGEDGGQIGICIFEDGSECEEWAFFRGECQPGGD
;
A
#
# COMPACT_ATOMS: atom_id res chain seq x y z
N MET A 1 5.24 -71.18 41.04
CA MET A 1 5.51 -71.03 42.49
C MET A 1 6.08 -69.64 42.74
N ASN A 2 5.67 -69.02 43.84
CA ASN A 2 5.65 -67.58 44.11
C ASN A 2 6.97 -66.96 44.63
N ARG A 3 7.13 -65.65 44.33
CA ARG A 3 7.62 -64.55 45.19
C ARG A 3 9.10 -64.58 45.65
N ARG A 4 9.82 -63.48 45.40
CA ARG A 4 10.47 -62.63 46.43
C ARG A 4 11.10 -61.34 45.86
N MET A 5 10.71 -60.21 46.47
CA MET A 5 11.48 -58.99 46.76
C MET A 5 12.10 -58.26 45.56
N VAL A 6 11.64 -57.11 45.05
CA VAL A 6 11.26 -55.82 45.69
C VAL A 6 12.33 -55.32 46.68
N VAL A 7 13.08 -54.31 46.18
CA VAL A 7 13.93 -53.30 46.86
C VAL A 7 15.26 -53.77 47.48
N LEU A 8 16.38 -53.25 46.98
CA LEU A 8 17.40 -52.50 47.74
C LEU A 8 18.63 -52.22 46.85
N GLY A 9 19.02 -50.95 46.71
CA GLY A 9 20.36 -50.58 46.25
C GLY A 9 20.41 -49.41 45.28
N ALA A 10 20.19 -48.19 45.79
CA ALA A 10 20.53 -46.97 45.08
C ALA A 10 22.05 -46.92 44.79
N LEU A 11 22.43 -46.74 43.53
CA LEU A 11 23.73 -46.20 43.15
C LEU A 11 23.55 -45.39 41.87
N LEU A 12 23.28 -44.11 42.12
CA LEU A 12 23.09 -43.04 41.19
C LEU A 12 24.46 -42.40 40.96
N VAL A 13 25.15 -42.71 39.86
CA VAL A 13 26.33 -41.94 39.41
C VAL A 13 26.37 -41.85 37.87
N LEU A 14 25.96 -40.67 37.41
CA LEU A 14 26.40 -39.93 36.22
C LEU A 14 26.94 -40.72 35.01
N VAL A 15 26.08 -40.90 34.01
CA VAL A 15 26.53 -41.06 32.62
C VAL A 15 26.37 -39.70 31.93
N LEU A 16 27.49 -39.22 31.38
CA LEU A 16 27.68 -37.88 30.83
C LEU A 16 26.80 -37.61 29.60
N SER A 17 25.80 -36.75 29.74
CA SER A 17 25.12 -36.11 28.61
C SER A 17 25.82 -34.78 28.30
N THR A 18 26.90 -34.83 27.52
CA THR A 18 27.48 -33.60 26.96
C THR A 18 26.51 -33.07 25.89
N SER A 19 26.04 -31.85 26.10
CA SER A 19 25.24 -31.10 25.14
C SER A 19 26.00 -30.97 23.82
N ALA A 20 25.62 -31.75 22.81
CA ALA A 20 25.80 -31.33 21.44
C ALA A 20 24.67 -30.33 21.13
N CYS A 21 24.86 -29.08 21.54
CA CYS A 21 24.16 -27.97 20.91
C CYS A 21 24.68 -27.93 19.47
N GLY A 22 23.98 -28.60 18.56
CA GLY A 22 24.17 -28.41 17.14
C GLY A 22 23.79 -26.97 16.83
N SER A 23 24.76 -26.07 16.76
CA SER A 23 24.57 -24.80 16.07
C SER A 23 24.14 -25.14 14.66
N GLN A 24 22.86 -24.92 14.38
CA GLN A 24 22.36 -24.87 13.01
C GLN A 24 23.16 -23.75 12.37
N LYS A 25 24.18 -24.10 11.59
CA LYS A 25 24.89 -23.13 10.78
C LYS A 25 23.81 -22.53 9.89
N ASP A 26 23.60 -21.22 10.01
CA ASP A 26 22.90 -20.44 8.99
C ASP A 26 23.57 -20.79 7.66
N GLN A 27 22.96 -21.70 6.91
CA GLN A 27 23.31 -21.87 5.52
C GLN A 27 22.97 -20.53 4.88
N PRO A 28 23.89 -19.92 4.10
CA PRO A 28 23.51 -18.81 3.25
C PRO A 28 22.29 -19.26 2.47
N ALA A 29 21.17 -18.56 2.63
CA ALA A 29 19.99 -18.82 1.82
C ALA A 29 20.46 -18.79 0.36
N GLU A 30 20.24 -19.88 -0.38
CA GLU A 30 20.44 -19.81 -1.82
C GLU A 30 19.63 -18.63 -2.33
N PRO A 31 20.19 -17.75 -3.18
CA PRO A 31 19.43 -16.61 -3.67
C PRO A 31 18.17 -17.16 -4.34
N GLY A 32 17.03 -16.92 -3.69
CA GLY A 32 15.73 -17.31 -4.21
C GLY A 32 15.51 -16.64 -5.56
N MET A 33 14.52 -17.14 -6.31
CA MET A 33 14.06 -16.46 -7.52
C MET A 33 13.83 -14.97 -7.21
N PRO A 34 14.37 -14.05 -8.02
CA PRO A 34 14.25 -12.63 -7.74
C PRO A 34 12.78 -12.20 -7.72
N ASN A 35 12.45 -11.20 -6.90
CA ASN A 35 11.10 -10.64 -6.85
C ASN A 35 10.79 -10.00 -8.22
N PRO A 36 9.76 -10.47 -8.96
CA PRO A 36 9.46 -9.93 -10.28
C PRO A 36 9.11 -8.44 -10.25
N ALA A 37 8.50 -7.93 -9.18
CA ALA A 37 8.19 -6.51 -9.05
C ALA A 37 9.46 -5.66 -8.85
N ALA A 38 10.42 -6.16 -8.08
CA ALA A 38 11.73 -5.51 -7.90
C ALA A 38 12.55 -5.53 -9.20
N VAL A 39 12.57 -6.66 -9.92
CA VAL A 39 13.23 -6.75 -11.24
C VAL A 39 12.59 -5.78 -12.23
N TYR A 40 11.26 -5.74 -12.27
CA TYR A 40 10.54 -4.81 -13.14
C TYR A 40 10.83 -3.35 -12.80
N CYS A 41 10.95 -3.00 -11.52
CA CYS A 41 11.39 -1.67 -11.10
C CYS A 41 12.76 -1.30 -11.71
N GLU A 42 13.76 -2.17 -11.54
CA GLU A 42 15.12 -1.94 -12.05
C GLU A 42 15.17 -1.89 -13.58
N GLU A 43 14.44 -2.76 -14.27
CA GLU A 43 14.37 -2.79 -15.74
C GLU A 43 13.71 -1.54 -16.34
N ASN A 44 12.86 -0.85 -15.57
CA ASN A 44 12.19 0.38 -15.99
C ASN A 44 12.85 1.65 -15.41
N GLY A 45 14.13 1.56 -15.00
CA GLY A 45 14.92 2.72 -14.61
C GLY A 45 14.66 3.23 -13.19
N GLY A 46 13.95 2.46 -12.37
CA GLY A 46 13.83 2.71 -10.94
C GLY A 46 14.90 1.97 -10.13
N LYS A 47 14.98 2.29 -8.84
CA LYS A 47 15.78 1.58 -7.85
C LYS A 47 14.85 0.90 -6.84
N SER A 48 15.01 -0.42 -6.67
CA SER A 48 14.30 -1.20 -5.66
C SER A 48 14.83 -0.88 -4.25
N GLU A 49 13.94 -0.50 -3.34
CA GLU A 49 14.25 -0.24 -1.93
C GLU A 49 13.25 -0.96 -1.02
N ILE A 50 13.76 -1.82 -0.13
CA ILE A 50 12.94 -2.43 0.91
C ILE A 50 12.84 -1.47 2.10
N ARG A 51 11.61 -1.13 2.49
CA ARG A 51 11.32 -0.30 3.67
C ARG A 51 10.57 -1.09 4.72
N THR A 52 10.92 -0.86 5.98
CA THR A 52 10.27 -1.49 7.12
C THR A 52 9.23 -0.54 7.71
N ALA A 53 7.98 -0.99 7.79
CA ALA A 53 6.89 -0.28 8.42
C ALA A 53 6.97 -0.37 9.96
N GLU A 54 6.18 0.45 10.67
CA GLU A 54 6.18 0.50 12.13
C GLU A 54 5.77 -0.83 12.79
N ASP A 55 4.96 -1.63 12.10
CA ASP A 55 4.54 -2.97 12.52
C ASP A 55 5.58 -4.07 12.23
N GLY A 56 6.72 -3.71 11.63
CA GLY A 56 7.78 -4.61 11.22
C GLY A 56 7.56 -5.28 9.85
N GLY A 57 6.46 -4.96 9.15
CA GLY A 57 6.23 -5.38 7.77
C GLY A 57 7.26 -4.77 6.83
N GLN A 58 7.59 -5.48 5.75
CA GLN A 58 8.49 -4.98 4.70
C GLN A 58 7.68 -4.69 3.43
N VAL A 59 7.92 -3.53 2.83
CA VAL A 59 7.36 -3.11 1.55
C VAL A 59 8.49 -2.80 0.58
N GLY A 60 8.32 -3.19 -0.69
CA GLY A 60 9.24 -2.81 -1.75
C GLY A 60 8.77 -1.51 -2.39
N ILE A 61 9.65 -0.52 -2.45
CA ILE A 61 9.42 0.78 -3.09
C ILE A 61 10.34 0.91 -4.30
N CYS A 62 9.77 1.25 -5.45
CA CYS A 62 10.49 1.64 -6.64
C CYS A 62 10.72 3.16 -6.63
N VAL A 63 11.98 3.58 -6.56
CA VAL A 63 12.40 5.00 -6.53
C VAL A 63 12.94 5.40 -7.90
N PHE A 64 12.35 6.39 -8.54
CA PHE A 64 12.73 6.86 -9.88
C PHE A 64 13.73 8.04 -9.82
N GLU A 65 14.40 8.33 -10.94
CA GLU A 65 15.42 9.39 -11.04
C GLU A 65 14.87 10.81 -10.77
N ASP A 66 13.60 11.04 -11.09
CA ASP A 66 12.89 12.29 -10.81
C ASP A 66 12.47 12.43 -9.33
N GLY A 67 12.74 11.41 -8.51
CA GLY A 67 12.40 11.34 -7.10
C GLY A 67 10.97 10.87 -6.80
N SER A 68 10.19 10.51 -7.83
CA SER A 68 8.89 9.85 -7.62
C SER A 68 9.10 8.43 -7.06
N GLU A 69 8.10 7.95 -6.34
CA GLU A 69 8.16 6.65 -5.65
C GLU A 69 6.84 5.90 -5.83
N CYS A 70 6.93 4.61 -6.14
CA CYS A 70 5.79 3.71 -6.24
C CYS A 70 6.00 2.48 -5.35
N ASP A 71 4.93 1.92 -4.79
CA ASP A 71 4.98 0.51 -4.38
C ASP A 71 5.33 -0.35 -5.60
N GLU A 72 6.30 -1.28 -5.44
CA GLU A 72 6.81 -2.08 -6.56
C GLU A 72 5.72 -2.90 -7.24
N TRP A 73 4.76 -3.42 -6.48
CA TRP A 73 3.67 -4.22 -7.01
C TRP A 73 2.60 -3.36 -7.70
N ALA A 74 2.34 -2.17 -7.18
CA ALA A 74 1.49 -1.19 -7.86
C ALA A 74 2.11 -0.76 -9.20
N PHE A 75 3.42 -0.48 -9.23
CA PHE A 75 4.13 -0.18 -10.47
C PHE A 75 4.11 -1.35 -11.47
N TYR A 76 4.38 -2.57 -10.99
CA TYR A 76 4.33 -3.80 -11.80
C TYR A 76 2.95 -4.03 -12.45
N ARG A 77 1.85 -3.65 -11.77
CA ARG A 77 0.48 -3.77 -12.30
C ARG A 77 0.01 -2.54 -13.10
N GLY A 78 0.83 -1.49 -13.20
CA GLY A 78 0.47 -0.24 -13.86
C GLY A 78 -0.53 0.61 -13.07
N GLU A 79 -0.64 0.40 -11.77
CA GLU A 79 -1.47 1.18 -10.83
C GLU A 79 -0.73 2.41 -10.27
N CYS A 80 0.56 2.52 -10.57
CA CYS A 80 1.44 3.64 -10.24
C CYS A 80 2.46 3.82 -11.37
N GLN A 81 2.92 5.05 -11.62
CA GLN A 81 3.89 5.38 -12.69
C GLN A 81 4.94 6.37 -12.20
N SER A 82 6.11 6.37 -12.85
CA SER A 82 7.15 7.39 -12.64
C SER A 82 6.60 8.78 -12.98
N GLY A 83 6.86 9.76 -12.12
CA GLY A 83 6.32 11.12 -12.19
C GLY A 83 5.05 11.32 -11.35
N GLU A 84 4.43 10.25 -10.87
CA GLU A 84 3.33 10.28 -9.92
C GLU A 84 3.90 10.15 -8.51
N GLN A 85 3.92 11.25 -7.74
CA GLN A 85 4.40 11.22 -6.36
C GLN A 85 3.41 10.49 -5.46
N GLY A 86 3.43 9.15 -5.45
CA GLY A 86 2.86 8.30 -4.40
C GLY A 86 1.49 8.73 -3.84
N THR A 87 0.65 9.40 -4.63
CA THR A 87 -0.71 9.71 -4.24
C THR A 87 -1.49 8.43 -4.44
N PRO A 88 -2.33 8.02 -3.46
CA PRO A 88 -3.16 6.84 -3.65
C PRO A 88 -3.91 7.03 -4.97
N ALA A 89 -3.72 6.10 -5.90
CA ALA A 89 -4.21 6.16 -7.28
C ALA A 89 -5.53 6.91 -7.30
N ALA A 90 -5.47 8.19 -7.69
CA ALA A 90 -6.67 8.99 -7.76
C ALA A 90 -7.52 8.27 -8.79
N GLY A 91 -8.66 7.73 -8.35
CA GLY A 91 -9.60 7.07 -9.26
C GLY A 91 -9.91 7.99 -10.44
N ILE A 92 -10.48 7.42 -11.49
CA ILE A 92 -10.96 8.17 -12.66
C ILE A 92 -11.58 9.49 -12.18
N ALA A 93 -11.02 10.60 -12.66
CA ALA A 93 -11.47 11.93 -12.25
C ALA A 93 -12.99 12.04 -12.40
N ASN A 94 -13.66 12.67 -11.44
CA ASN A 94 -15.09 12.87 -11.51
C ASN A 94 -15.40 13.73 -12.75
N PRO A 95 -16.16 13.21 -13.74
CA PRO A 95 -16.41 13.94 -14.99
C PRO A 95 -17.16 15.25 -14.77
N ALA A 96 -18.01 15.35 -13.74
CA ALA A 96 -18.69 16.60 -13.40
C ALA A 96 -17.73 17.64 -12.84
N SER A 97 -16.77 17.22 -12.02
CA SER A 97 -15.73 18.09 -11.47
C SER A 97 -14.78 18.58 -12.57
N VAL A 98 -14.33 17.68 -13.46
CA VAL A 98 -13.51 18.04 -14.63
C VAL A 98 -14.27 19.02 -15.53
N TYR A 99 -15.55 18.75 -15.81
CA TYR A 99 -16.37 19.63 -16.62
C TYR A 99 -16.54 21.02 -15.99
N CYS A 100 -16.67 21.11 -14.67
CA CYS A 100 -16.67 22.38 -13.95
C CYS A 100 -15.38 23.18 -14.18
N GLU A 101 -14.22 22.54 -13.98
CA GLU A 101 -12.91 23.17 -14.15
C GLU A 101 -12.64 23.59 -15.61
N GLU A 102 -13.05 22.78 -16.58
CA GLU A 102 -12.97 23.11 -18.02
C GLU A 102 -13.81 24.33 -18.41
N HIS A 103 -14.85 24.65 -17.64
CA HIS A 103 -15.70 25.82 -17.84
C HIS A 103 -15.38 26.94 -16.85
N GLU A 104 -14.11 27.02 -16.42
CA GLU A 104 -13.56 28.08 -15.58
C GLU A 104 -14.23 28.17 -14.19
N GLY A 105 -14.94 27.12 -13.79
CA GLY A 105 -15.52 26.98 -12.46
C GLY A 105 -14.53 26.38 -11.46
N LYS A 106 -14.79 26.60 -10.17
CA LYS A 106 -14.08 25.95 -9.06
C LYS A 106 -15.02 25.00 -8.35
N VAL A 107 -14.57 23.77 -8.14
CA VAL A 107 -15.34 22.76 -7.41
C VAL A 107 -15.17 22.97 -5.91
N GLU A 108 -16.28 23.08 -5.19
CA GLU A 108 -16.36 23.07 -3.73
C GLU A 108 -17.21 21.88 -3.26
N ILE A 109 -16.65 21.03 -2.41
CA ILE A 109 -17.40 19.93 -1.80
C ILE A 109 -18.12 20.46 -0.56
N ARG A 110 -19.46 20.36 -0.56
CA ARG A 110 -20.31 20.77 0.57
C ARG A 110 -20.93 19.54 1.24
N THR A 111 -20.98 19.55 2.56
CA THR A 111 -21.58 18.48 3.38
C THR A 111 -22.98 18.89 3.83
N GLY A 112 -23.99 18.07 3.53
CA GLY A 112 -25.38 18.25 3.94
C GLY A 112 -25.64 17.84 5.38
N GLU A 113 -26.86 18.11 5.87
CA GLU A 113 -27.30 17.76 7.23
C GLU A 113 -27.31 16.24 7.50
N ASP A 114 -27.46 15.43 6.45
CA ASP A 114 -27.39 13.97 6.48
C ASP A 114 -25.96 13.42 6.43
N GLY A 115 -24.95 14.30 6.32
CA GLY A 115 -23.55 13.93 6.16
C GLY A 115 -23.17 13.55 4.72
N GLY A 116 -24.11 13.62 3.76
CA GLY A 116 -23.83 13.44 2.34
C GLY A 116 -22.98 14.60 1.80
N GLN A 117 -22.12 14.31 0.83
CA GLN A 117 -21.31 15.33 0.15
C GLN A 117 -21.80 15.54 -1.28
N ILE A 118 -21.88 16.80 -1.68
CA ILE A 118 -22.18 17.22 -3.06
C ILE A 118 -21.09 18.16 -3.56
N GLY A 119 -20.81 18.13 -4.87
CA GLY A 119 -19.92 19.09 -5.51
C GLY A 119 -20.70 20.29 -6.02
N ILE A 120 -20.24 21.49 -5.71
CA ILE A 120 -20.76 22.75 -6.24
C ILE A 120 -19.71 23.35 -7.17
N CYS A 121 -20.10 23.64 -8.40
CA CYS A 121 -19.32 24.42 -9.35
C CYS A 121 -19.59 25.91 -9.14
N ILE A 122 -18.56 26.67 -8.76
CA ILE A 122 -18.62 28.10 -8.48
C ILE A 122 -17.92 28.86 -9.61
N PHE A 123 -18.64 29.73 -10.29
CA PHE A 123 -18.12 30.50 -11.43
C PHE A 123 -17.58 31.88 -11.02
N GLU A 124 -16.82 32.54 -11.89
CA GLU A 124 -16.22 33.86 -11.61
C GLU A 124 -17.26 34.96 -11.35
N ASP A 125 -18.44 34.87 -11.96
CA ASP A 125 -19.54 35.81 -11.74
C ASP A 125 -20.27 35.57 -10.39
N GLY A 126 -19.85 34.55 -9.64
CA GLY A 126 -20.41 34.15 -8.37
C GLY A 126 -21.66 33.27 -8.47
N SER A 127 -22.10 32.90 -9.68
CA SER A 127 -23.14 31.89 -9.86
C SER A 127 -22.64 30.52 -9.40
N GLU A 128 -23.57 29.70 -8.92
CA GLU A 128 -23.27 28.38 -8.37
C GLU A 128 -24.22 27.34 -8.95
N CYS A 129 -23.67 26.22 -9.39
CA CYS A 129 -24.43 25.06 -9.82
C CYS A 129 -23.97 23.82 -9.06
N GLU A 130 -24.89 22.90 -8.74
CA GLU A 130 -24.46 21.53 -8.41
C GLU A 130 -23.76 20.93 -9.63
N GLU A 131 -22.59 20.30 -9.44
CA GLU A 131 -21.68 19.96 -10.55
C GLU A 131 -22.30 18.98 -11.54
N TRP A 132 -23.12 18.03 -11.08
CA TRP A 132 -23.79 17.09 -11.96
C TRP A 132 -24.98 17.71 -12.71
N ALA A 133 -25.69 18.65 -12.09
CA ALA A 133 -26.71 19.45 -12.74
C ALA A 133 -26.09 20.33 -13.85
N PHE A 134 -24.92 20.93 -13.60
CA PHE A 134 -24.18 21.65 -14.63
C PHE A 134 -23.72 20.74 -15.77
N PHE A 135 -23.13 19.59 -15.44
CA PHE A 135 -22.70 18.59 -16.42
C PHE A 135 -23.84 18.10 -17.33
N ARG A 136 -25.06 17.98 -16.80
CA ARG A 136 -26.26 17.59 -17.57
C ARG A 136 -26.97 18.76 -18.25
N GLY A 137 -26.50 20.00 -18.07
CA GLY A 137 -27.14 21.20 -18.59
C GLY A 137 -28.48 21.56 -17.92
N GLU A 138 -28.72 21.02 -16.73
CA GLU A 138 -29.88 21.33 -15.88
C GLU A 138 -29.67 22.62 -15.06
N CYS A 139 -28.42 23.07 -14.96
CA CYS A 139 -28.01 24.34 -14.36
C CYS A 139 -26.99 25.04 -15.28
N GLN A 140 -26.99 26.37 -15.30
CA GLN A 140 -26.08 27.16 -16.13
C GLN A 140 -25.52 28.37 -15.36
N PRO A 141 -24.25 28.75 -15.59
CA PRO A 141 -23.69 29.99 -15.05
C PRO A 141 -24.50 31.21 -15.51
N GLY A 142 -24.66 32.18 -14.61
CA GLY A 142 -25.42 33.40 -14.86
C GLY A 142 -26.95 33.22 -14.96
N GLY A 143 -27.48 32.04 -14.63
CA GLY A 143 -28.91 31.74 -14.52
C GLY A 143 -29.37 31.60 -13.06
N ASP A 144 -30.64 31.94 -12.82
CA ASP A 144 -31.29 32.00 -11.48
C ASP A 144 -31.28 30.69 -10.68
#